data_AF-A0A345RYN4-F1
#
_entry.id   AF-A0A345RYN4-F1
#
_cell.length_a   1.000
_cell.length_b   1.000
_cell.length_c   1.000
_cell.angle_alpha   90.00
_cell.angle_beta   90.00
_cell.angle_gamma   90.00
#
_symmetry.space_group_name_H-M   'P 1'
#
loop_
_entity.id
_entity.type
_entity.pdbx_description
1 polymer ?
#
loop_
_entity_poly.entity_id
_entity_poly.type
_entity_poly.pdbx_seq_one_letter_code
_entity_poly.pdbx_strand_id
1 'polypeptide(L)'
;MDFAVDLDLTSTPTSRAGHTIERVGKMDEAEVDHEVIALQLTKNSRKGNQYEADEIPTLVKVYQDTHSAVGVTSAQTRALIRDQQVESGQESDEANGALPA
;
A
#
# COMPACT_ATOMS: atom_id res chain seq x y z
N MET A 1 -26.02 -11.57 18.98
CA MET A 1 -25.33 -11.71 17.68
C MET A 1 -24.69 -10.38 17.41
N ASP A 2 -23.39 -10.30 17.64
CA ASP A 2 -22.62 -9.09 17.42
C ASP A 2 -22.37 -9.00 15.92
N PHE A 3 -23.05 -8.06 15.24
CA PHE A 3 -22.77 -7.76 13.84
C PHE A 3 -21.54 -6.85 13.78
N ALA A 4 -20.42 -7.34 14.30
CA ALA A 4 -19.13 -6.88 13.83
C ALA A 4 -19.05 -7.37 12.39
N VAL A 5 -19.49 -6.53 11.44
CA VAL A 5 -19.08 -6.66 10.06
C VAL A 5 -17.56 -6.73 10.13
N ASP A 6 -17.03 -7.92 9.91
CA ASP A 6 -15.61 -8.21 9.93
C ASP A 6 -15.00 -7.36 8.80
N LEU A 7 -14.57 -6.14 9.13
CA LEU A 7 -14.01 -5.18 8.17
C LEU A 7 -12.83 -5.80 7.42
N ASP A 8 -12.21 -6.84 7.97
CA ASP A 8 -11.18 -7.63 7.31
C ASP A 8 -11.72 -8.43 6.11
N LEU A 9 -12.98 -8.91 6.14
CA LEU A 9 -13.60 -9.66 5.03
C LEU A 9 -14.03 -8.80 3.84
N THR A 10 -14.21 -7.48 4.03
CA THR A 10 -14.54 -6.53 2.96
C THR A 10 -13.36 -5.64 2.55
N SER A 11 -12.22 -5.75 3.25
CA SER A 11 -11.03 -4.96 2.93
C SER A 11 -10.36 -5.45 1.64
N THR A 12 -10.05 -4.52 0.74
CA THR A 12 -9.20 -4.81 -0.42
C THR A 12 -7.73 -4.83 0.00
N PRO A 13 -6.81 -5.44 -0.76
CA PRO A 13 -5.37 -5.29 -0.52
C PRO A 13 -4.94 -3.82 -0.37
N THR A 14 -5.53 -2.93 -1.17
CA THR A 14 -5.30 -1.48 -1.11
C THR A 14 -5.68 -0.90 0.26
N SER A 15 -6.88 -1.23 0.76
CA SER A 15 -7.33 -0.76 2.08
C SER A 15 -6.44 -1.28 3.20
N ARG A 16 -6.05 -2.55 3.18
CA ARG A 16 -5.16 -3.13 4.20
C ARG A 16 -3.77 -2.53 4.19
N ALA A 17 -3.21 -2.28 3.00
CA ALA A 17 -1.93 -1.58 2.86
C ALA A 17 -2.04 -0.16 3.46
N GLY A 18 -3.08 0.59 3.10
CA GLY A 18 -3.35 1.92 3.66
C GLY A 18 -3.46 1.92 5.18
N HIS A 19 -4.25 1.01 5.76
CA HIS A 19 -4.38 0.89 7.22
C HIS A 19 -3.07 0.50 7.91
N THR A 20 -2.24 -0.32 7.26
CA THR A 20 -0.93 -0.69 7.81
C THR A 20 -0.02 0.52 7.90
N ILE A 21 0.09 1.29 6.80
CA ILE A 21 0.89 2.51 6.74
C ILE A 21 0.36 3.56 7.72
N GLU A 22 -0.96 3.75 7.81
CA GLU A 22 -1.59 4.68 8.75
C GLU A 22 -1.27 4.32 10.21
N ARG A 23 -1.32 3.04 10.57
CA ARG A 23 -0.99 2.59 11.93
C ARG A 23 0.50 2.77 12.24
N VAL A 24 1.38 2.50 11.28
CA VAL A 24 2.83 2.76 11.44
C VAL A 24 3.08 4.24 11.70
N GLY A 25 2.50 5.13 10.89
CA GLY A 25 2.61 6.57 11.09
C GLY A 25 2.12 7.04 12.45
N LYS A 26 0.94 6.57 12.89
CA LYS A 26 0.40 6.92 14.22
C LYS A 26 1.24 6.38 15.38
N MET A 27 1.88 5.22 15.22
CA MET A 27 2.81 4.71 16.24
C MET A 27 4.07 5.57 16.33
N ASP A 28 4.61 6.01 15.19
CA ASP A 28 5.74 6.94 15.15
C ASP A 28 5.39 8.31 15.78
N GLU A 29 4.23 8.87 15.45
CA GLU A 29 3.71 10.11 16.08
C GLU A 29 3.52 9.98 17.60
N ALA A 30 3.24 8.78 18.08
CA ALA A 30 3.12 8.44 19.50
C ALA A 30 4.47 8.07 20.15
N GLU A 31 5.59 8.30 19.46
CA GLU A 31 6.96 8.02 19.91
C GLU A 31 7.20 6.54 20.25
N VAL A 32 6.49 5.62 19.58
CA VAL A 32 6.78 4.19 19.70
C VAL A 32 8.11 3.88 19.00
N ASP A 33 8.98 3.16 19.71
CA ASP A 33 10.29 2.77 19.21
C ASP A 33 10.20 2.01 17.86
N HIS A 34 11.08 2.35 16.92
CA HIS A 34 11.09 1.76 15.58
C HIS A 34 11.36 0.26 15.60
N GLU A 35 12.16 -0.25 16.53
CA GLU A 35 12.37 -1.69 16.72
C GLU A 35 11.05 -2.40 17.12
N VAL A 36 10.22 -1.74 17.92
CA VAL A 36 8.92 -2.29 18.34
C VAL A 36 7.93 -2.30 17.18
N ILE A 37 7.89 -1.23 16.39
CA ILE A 37 7.06 -1.16 15.18
C ILE A 37 7.48 -2.25 14.18
N ALA A 38 8.79 -2.38 13.92
CA ALA A 38 9.37 -3.39 13.04
C ALA A 38 9.06 -4.82 13.53
N LEU A 39 9.20 -5.07 14.84
CA LEU A 39 8.84 -6.34 15.46
C LEU A 39 7.36 -6.68 15.26
N GLN A 40 6.47 -5.70 15.40
CA GLN A 40 5.04 -5.89 15.20
C GLN A 40 4.71 -6.24 13.75
N LEU A 41 5.32 -5.57 12.76
CA LEU A 41 5.15 -5.89 11.34
C LEU A 41 5.67 -7.30 11.03
N THR A 42 6.86 -7.63 11.52
CA THR A 42 7.49 -8.94 11.35
C THR A 42 6.63 -10.06 11.91
N LYS A 43 6.17 -9.95 13.16
CA LYS A 43 5.35 -10.98 13.81
C LYS A 43 4.00 -11.21 13.14
N ASN A 44 3.42 -10.18 12.52
CA ASN A 44 2.13 -10.28 11.85
C ASN A 44 2.24 -10.63 10.36
N SER A 45 3.45 -10.79 9.84
CA SER A 45 3.67 -11.14 8.43
C SER A 45 3.29 -12.59 8.15
N ARG A 46 2.14 -12.79 7.50
CA ARG A 46 1.72 -14.12 7.00
C ARG A 46 2.61 -14.66 5.88
N LYS A 47 3.52 -13.85 5.35
CA LYS A 47 4.47 -14.21 4.28
C LYS A 47 5.90 -14.40 4.79
N GLY A 48 6.15 -14.19 6.08
CA GLY A 48 7.47 -14.35 6.68
C GLY A 48 8.45 -13.19 6.43
N ASN A 49 7.97 -12.08 5.85
CA ASN A 49 8.76 -10.85 5.71
C ASN A 49 9.33 -10.42 7.06
N GLN A 50 10.61 -10.08 7.07
CA GLN A 50 11.27 -9.41 8.18
C GLN A 50 11.25 -7.91 7.91
N TYR A 51 11.08 -7.14 8.98
CA TYR A 51 11.16 -5.70 8.97
C TYR A 51 12.18 -5.27 10.01
N GLU A 52 12.99 -4.28 9.65
CA GLU A 52 14.04 -3.70 10.48
C GLU A 52 13.70 -2.26 10.86
N ALA A 53 14.32 -1.76 11.93
CA ALA A 53 14.05 -0.42 12.45
C ALA A 53 14.36 0.70 11.43
N ASP A 54 15.37 0.50 10.57
CA ASP A 54 15.77 1.47 9.53
C ASP A 54 14.78 1.56 8.36
N GLU A 55 13.88 0.59 8.21
CA GLU A 55 12.81 0.60 7.22
C GLU A 55 11.60 1.43 7.68
N ILE A 56 11.39 1.60 8.99
CA ILE A 56 10.24 2.32 9.56
C ILE A 56 10.16 3.77 9.10
N PRO A 57 11.26 4.57 9.09
CA PRO A 57 11.22 5.93 8.56
C PRO A 57 10.72 6.02 7.12
N THR A 58 10.91 4.99 6.30
CA THR A 58 10.40 4.98 4.92
C THR A 58 8.89 4.82 4.89
N LEU A 59 8.32 3.94 5.73
CA LEU A 59 6.87 3.78 5.86
C LEU A 59 6.21 5.05 6.41
N VAL A 60 6.88 5.73 7.36
CA VAL A 60 6.45 7.02 7.91
C VAL A 60 6.45 8.11 6.83
N LYS A 61 7.45 8.19 5.96
CA LYS A 61 7.45 9.13 4.83
C LYS A 61 6.26 8.90 3.89
N VAL A 62 5.97 7.64 3.57
CA VAL A 62 4.80 7.30 2.74
C VAL A 62 3.51 7.72 3.44
N TYR A 63 3.39 7.48 4.74
CA TYR A 63 2.25 7.98 5.53
C TYR A 63 2.12 9.50 5.45
N GLN A 64 3.20 10.25 5.67
CA GLN A 64 3.23 11.71 5.61
C GLN A 64 2.78 12.23 4.24
N ASP A 65 3.30 11.65 3.15
CA ASP A 65 2.92 12.04 1.79
C ASP A 65 1.42 11.85 1.53
N THR A 66 0.84 10.75 2.07
CA THR A 66 -0.59 10.41 1.85
C THR A 66 -1.58 11.39 2.47
N HIS A 67 -1.17 12.28 3.39
CA HIS A 67 -2.03 13.35 3.90
C HIS A 67 -2.35 14.40 2.83
N SER A 68 -1.48 14.56 1.84
CA SER A 68 -1.62 15.58 0.79
C SER A 68 -2.20 15.00 -0.50
N ALA A 69 -1.67 13.85 -0.95
CA ALA A 69 -2.09 13.15 -2.16
C ALA A 69 -1.45 11.76 -2.21
N VAL A 70 -1.87 10.94 -3.18
CA VAL A 70 -1.15 9.68 -3.48
C VAL A 70 0.18 9.98 -4.18
N GLY A 71 1.28 9.39 -3.68
CA GLY A 71 2.63 9.61 -4.24
C GLY A 71 2.82 9.07 -5.67
N VAL A 72 2.00 8.10 -6.08
CA VAL A 72 1.93 7.61 -7.47
C VAL A 72 0.47 7.64 -7.93
N THR A 73 0.18 8.49 -8.90
CA THR A 73 -1.17 8.66 -9.42
C THR A 73 -1.54 7.56 -10.42
N SER A 74 -2.83 7.28 -10.54
CA SER A 74 -3.33 6.30 -11.52
C SER A 74 -2.99 6.68 -12.97
N ALA A 75 -2.89 7.98 -13.28
CA ALA A 75 -2.48 8.46 -14.59
C ALA A 75 -1.01 8.11 -14.88
N GLN A 76 -0.11 8.31 -13.90
CA GLN A 76 1.30 7.93 -14.00
C GLN A 76 1.45 6.41 -14.15
N THR A 77 0.76 5.62 -13.32
CA THR A 77 0.79 4.15 -13.44
C THR A 77 0.31 3.68 -14.81
N ARG A 78 -0.81 4.21 -15.32
CA ARG A 78 -1.33 3.86 -16.67
C ARG A 78 -0.40 4.29 -17.80
N ALA A 79 0.34 5.38 -17.64
CA ALA A 79 1.32 5.80 -18.63
C ALA A 79 2.49 4.82 -18.69
N LEU A 80 3.04 4.43 -17.53
CA LEU A 80 4.14 3.46 -17.45
C LEU A 80 3.76 2.08 -17.98
N ILE A 81 2.56 1.58 -17.66
CA ILE A 81 2.08 0.28 -18.17
C ILE A 81 1.97 0.31 -19.71
N ARG A 82 1.44 1.40 -20.27
CA ARG A 82 1.31 1.55 -21.73
C ARG A 82 2.67 1.58 -22.42
N ASP A 83 3.64 2.28 -21.84
CA ASP A 83 5.01 2.34 -22.36
C ASP A 83 5.63 0.94 -22.45
N GLN A 84 5.48 0.13 -21.40
CA GLN A 84 5.97 -1.27 -21.37
C GLN A 84 5.27 -2.19 -22.38
N GLN A 85 3.98 -1.96 -22.68
CA GLN A 85 3.24 -2.75 -23.66
C GLN A 85 3.70 -2.46 -25.10
N VAL A 86 3.99 -1.20 -25.40
CA VAL A 86 4.52 -0.78 -26.71
C VAL A 86 5.93 -1.34 -26.94
N GLU A 87 6.80 -1.32 -25.93
CA GLU A 87 8.16 -1.85 -26.04
C GLU A 87 8.21 -3.39 -26.15
N SER A 88 7.28 -4.08 -25.51
CA SER A 88 7.19 -5.56 -25.55
C SER A 88 6.52 -6.12 -26.83
N GLY A 89 6.14 -5.26 -27.78
CA GLY A 89 5.51 -5.68 -29.04
C GLY A 89 4.08 -6.22 -28.86
N GLN A 90 3.45 -5.99 -27.71
CA GLN A 90 2.03 -6.25 -27.52
C GLN A 90 1.25 -5.07 -28.11
N GLU A 91 0.99 -5.09 -29.41
CA GLU A 91 0.01 -4.20 -30.04
C GLU A 91 -1.36 -4.43 -29.39
N SER A 92 -1.77 -3.52 -28.50
CA SER A 92 -3.14 -3.48 -28.00
C SER A 92 -4.05 -2.91 -29.09
N ASP A 93 -4.54 -3.79 -29.95
CA ASP A 93 -5.64 -3.48 -30.86
C ASP A 93 -6.93 -3.45 -30.02
N GLU A 94 -7.19 -2.34 -29.33
CA GLU A 94 -8.52 -1.96 -28.84
C GLU A 94 -8.49 -0.55 -28.25
N ALA A 95 -8.68 0.43 -29.13
CA ALA A 95 -9.48 1.58 -28.77
C ALA A 95 -10.90 1.07 -28.45
N ASN A 96 -11.38 1.34 -27.23
CA ASN A 96 -12.76 1.23 -26.75
C ASN A 96 -13.12 -0.04 -25.92
N GLY A 97 -12.77 -0.04 -24.63
CA GLY A 97 -13.33 -0.99 -23.65
C GLY A 97 -13.02 -0.57 -22.22
N ALA A 98 -14.06 -0.28 -21.45
CA ALA A 98 -13.98 0.19 -20.06
C ALA A 98 -13.13 -0.73 -19.16
N LEU A 99 -12.26 -0.13 -18.35
CA LEU A 99 -11.64 -0.80 -17.20
C LEU A 99 -12.75 -1.12 -16.18
N PRO A 100 -12.91 -2.38 -15.72
CA PRO A 100 -13.89 -2.69 -14.68
C PRO A 100 -13.51 -1.97 -13.37
N ALA A 101 -14.54 -1.43 -12.72
CA ALA A 101 -14.50 -0.70 -11.47
C ALA A 101 -14.03 -1.56 -10.28
#